data_AF-A0A853IWI8-F1
#
_entry.id   AF-A0A853IWI8-F1
#
_cell.length_a   1.000
_cell.length_b   1.000
_cell.length_c   1.000
_cell.angle_alpha   90.00
_cell.angle_beta   90.00
_cell.angle_gamma   90.00
#
_symmetry.space_group_name_H-M   'P 1'
#
loop_
_entity.id
_entity.type
_entity.pdbx_description
1 polymer ?
#
loop_
_entity_poly.entity_id
_entity_poly.type
_entity_poly.pdbx_seq_one_letter_code
_entity_poly.pdbx_strand_id
1 'polypeptide(L)'
;MPFAARSLAPALSCALALSAGPALAQAAPPERPPGHLRLIDKLDRPDDGYCLDIMGSGDHIRPDLPMTAHNCKPGLYADEAVRLAPDGRLFFPAYQLCATVAGLNGRALAGTPLVPRRCGEKSPFLDADALQRFVHHPDGRVELRGSGLCLTAGAESDRTFEPTHRWRTLAVQRCHHADPKLSRWEFVVPKASMR
;
A
#
# COMPACT_ATOMS: atom_id res chain seq x y z
N MET A 1 -36.10 -64.00 -45.15
CA MET A 1 -36.18 -64.92 -43.98
C MET A 1 -34.75 -65.22 -43.53
N PRO A 2 -34.39 -65.29 -42.24
CA PRO A 2 -35.23 -65.34 -41.05
C PRO A 2 -35.06 -64.15 -40.08
N PHE A 3 -36.01 -64.10 -39.14
CA PHE A 3 -36.08 -63.26 -37.95
C PHE A 3 -35.01 -63.63 -36.92
N ALA A 4 -34.48 -62.64 -36.19
CA ALA A 4 -33.88 -62.87 -34.87
C ALA A 4 -34.23 -61.71 -33.94
N ALA A 5 -34.65 -62.09 -32.73
CA ALA A 5 -35.45 -61.32 -31.79
C ALA A 5 -34.70 -60.19 -31.08
N ARG A 6 -35.43 -59.12 -30.80
CA ARG A 6 -35.04 -58.02 -29.91
C ARG A 6 -35.11 -58.50 -28.46
N SER A 7 -33.98 -58.52 -27.76
CA SER A 7 -33.94 -58.50 -26.29
C SER A 7 -33.79 -57.06 -25.82
N LEU A 8 -34.85 -56.52 -25.19
CA LEU A 8 -34.81 -55.26 -24.46
C LEU A 8 -34.29 -55.54 -23.05
N ALA A 9 -33.06 -55.14 -22.77
CA ALA A 9 -32.54 -55.03 -21.41
C ALA A 9 -32.91 -53.64 -20.85
N PRO A 10 -33.40 -53.53 -19.61
CA PRO A 10 -33.63 -52.24 -18.99
C PRO A 10 -32.28 -51.65 -18.55
N ALA A 11 -31.88 -50.54 -19.16
CA ALA A 11 -30.76 -49.74 -18.69
C ALA A 11 -31.17 -49.07 -17.37
N LEU A 12 -30.62 -49.55 -16.26
CA LEU A 12 -30.73 -48.90 -14.96
C LEU A 12 -29.93 -47.58 -15.01
N SER A 13 -30.61 -46.46 -15.23
CA SER A 13 -30.04 -45.12 -15.06
C SER A 13 -29.78 -44.86 -13.58
N CYS A 14 -28.53 -45.01 -13.16
CA CYS A 14 -28.06 -44.58 -11.85
C CYS A 14 -27.84 -43.06 -11.88
N ALA A 15 -28.85 -42.30 -11.48
CA ALA A 15 -28.74 -40.86 -11.32
C ALA A 15 -27.89 -40.54 -10.08
N LEU A 16 -26.60 -40.24 -10.29
CA LEU A 16 -25.72 -39.66 -9.28
C LEU A 16 -26.19 -38.23 -8.99
N ALA A 17 -26.95 -38.07 -7.92
CA ALA A 17 -27.28 -36.76 -7.37
C ALA A 17 -25.99 -36.11 -6.84
N LEU A 18 -25.43 -35.16 -7.60
CA LEU A 18 -24.42 -34.22 -7.11
C LEU A 18 -25.09 -33.30 -6.08
N SER A 19 -24.95 -33.63 -4.79
CA SER A 19 -25.27 -32.73 -3.70
C SER A 19 -24.28 -31.56 -3.70
N ALA A 20 -24.66 -30.46 -4.35
CA ALA A 20 -23.98 -29.19 -4.20
C ALA A 20 -24.15 -28.71 -2.74
N GLY A 21 -23.18 -29.03 -1.89
CA GLY A 21 -23.11 -28.48 -0.55
C GLY A 21 -22.99 -26.95 -0.61
N PRO A 22 -23.65 -26.20 0.28
CA PRO A 22 -23.50 -24.76 0.32
C PRO A 22 -22.03 -24.42 0.62
N ALA A 23 -21.38 -23.74 -0.33
CA ALA A 23 -20.07 -23.16 -0.08
C ALA A 23 -20.24 -22.09 1.01
N LEU A 24 -19.72 -22.35 2.20
CA LEU A 24 -19.64 -21.37 3.27
C LEU A 24 -18.74 -20.24 2.77
N ALA A 25 -19.35 -19.11 2.40
CA ALA A 25 -18.62 -17.89 2.09
C ALA A 25 -17.82 -17.48 3.33
N GLN A 26 -16.50 -17.66 3.27
CA GLN A 26 -15.62 -17.24 4.33
C GLN A 26 -15.67 -15.70 4.36
N ALA A 27 -16.18 -15.13 5.45
CA ALA A 27 -16.19 -13.69 5.63
C ALA A 27 -14.75 -13.18 5.53
N ALA A 28 -14.53 -12.14 4.72
CA ALA A 28 -13.22 -11.50 4.63
C ALA A 28 -12.80 -11.03 6.03
N PRO A 29 -11.53 -11.17 6.42
CA PRO A 29 -11.05 -10.64 7.68
C PRO A 29 -11.37 -9.14 7.78
N PRO A 30 -11.71 -8.64 8.98
CA PRO A 30 -12.07 -7.24 9.16
C PRO A 30 -10.93 -6.33 8.69
N GLU A 31 -11.28 -5.28 7.95
CA GLU A 31 -10.30 -4.31 7.47
C GLU A 31 -9.60 -3.64 8.66
N ARG A 32 -8.26 -3.57 8.60
CA ARG A 32 -7.48 -2.87 9.62
C ARG A 32 -7.83 -1.37 9.55
N PRO A 33 -8.00 -0.70 10.71
CA PRO A 33 -8.21 0.75 10.72
C PRO A 33 -7.00 1.47 10.11
N PRO A 34 -7.20 2.65 9.50
CA PRO A 34 -6.09 3.49 9.05
C PRO A 34 -5.16 3.87 10.21
N GLY A 35 -3.91 4.16 9.88
CA GLY A 35 -2.87 4.52 10.82
C GLY A 35 -1.72 5.24 10.12
N HIS A 36 -0.69 5.56 10.89
CA HIS A 36 0.54 6.14 10.38
C HIS A 36 1.46 5.06 9.83
N LEU A 37 2.07 5.32 8.67
CA LEU A 37 3.32 4.65 8.29
C LEU A 37 4.48 5.52 8.77
N ARG A 38 5.06 5.15 9.92
CA ARG A 38 6.04 5.94 10.66
C ARG A 38 7.45 5.39 10.46
N LEU A 39 8.44 6.26 10.33
CA LEU A 39 9.84 5.88 10.39
C LEU A 39 10.18 5.39 11.81
N ILE A 40 10.87 4.26 11.91
CA ILE A 40 11.22 3.65 13.22
C ILE A 40 12.24 4.51 13.96
N ASP A 41 13.27 5.01 13.26
CA ASP A 41 14.17 6.00 13.82
C ASP A 41 13.50 7.37 13.79
N LYS A 42 13.50 8.06 14.92
CA LYS A 42 12.87 9.38 15.06
C LYS A 42 13.71 10.52 14.50
N LEU A 43 14.99 10.26 14.19
CA LEU A 43 15.95 11.23 13.66
C LEU A 43 16.01 12.49 14.54
N ASP A 44 15.90 13.67 13.93
CA ASP A 44 15.86 15.00 14.58
C ASP A 44 14.48 15.37 15.17
N ARG A 45 13.55 14.42 15.23
CA ARG A 45 12.17 14.60 15.73
C ARG A 45 11.88 13.64 16.90
N PRO A 46 12.53 13.78 18.07
CA PRO A 46 12.43 12.82 19.17
C PRO A 46 11.01 12.65 19.75
N ASP A 47 10.15 13.65 19.59
CA ASP A 47 8.79 13.63 20.16
C ASP A 47 7.79 12.94 19.23
N ASP A 48 7.73 13.34 17.96
CA ASP A 48 6.71 12.91 16.99
C ASP A 48 7.24 12.03 15.85
N GLY A 49 8.54 12.07 15.54
CA GLY A 49 9.14 11.30 14.44
C GLY A 49 8.66 11.76 13.07
N TYR A 50 8.79 10.89 12.06
CA TYR A 50 8.38 11.17 10.67
C TYR A 50 7.38 10.14 10.15
N CYS A 51 6.35 10.61 9.45
CA CYS A 51 5.27 9.83 8.87
C CYS A 51 5.19 10.06 7.37
N LEU A 52 4.67 9.07 6.64
CA LEU A 52 4.33 9.18 5.23
C LEU A 52 3.21 10.23 5.05
N ASP A 53 3.45 11.24 4.21
CA ASP A 53 2.55 12.39 4.06
C ASP A 53 2.29 12.74 2.58
N ILE A 54 1.02 13.01 2.25
CA ILE A 54 0.63 13.66 1.01
C ILE A 54 0.76 15.18 1.19
N MET A 55 1.59 15.80 0.37
CA MET A 55 1.84 17.24 0.45
C MET A 55 0.55 18.07 0.33
N GLY A 56 0.38 19.03 1.23
CA GLY A 56 -0.73 19.96 1.28
C GLY A 56 -1.54 19.83 2.57
N SER A 57 -2.72 20.43 2.62
CA SER A 57 -3.64 20.32 3.77
C SER A 57 -5.05 20.74 3.34
N GLY A 58 -6.08 20.06 3.86
CA GLY A 58 -7.48 20.35 3.56
C GLY A 58 -7.76 20.36 2.05
N ASP A 59 -8.30 21.48 1.55
CA ASP A 59 -8.61 21.68 0.12
C ASP A 59 -7.37 22.00 -0.74
N HIS A 60 -6.20 22.12 -0.14
CA HIS A 60 -4.94 22.45 -0.81
C HIS A 60 -4.01 21.25 -0.98
N ILE A 61 -4.55 20.03 -0.94
CA ILE A 61 -3.81 18.80 -1.18
C ILE A 61 -3.28 18.75 -2.62
N ARG A 62 -2.01 18.34 -2.76
CA ARG A 62 -1.25 18.38 -4.02
C ARG A 62 -0.86 16.98 -4.47
N PRO A 63 -1.81 16.21 -5.05
CA PRO A 63 -1.52 14.87 -5.55
C PRO A 63 -0.62 14.89 -6.80
N ASP A 64 -0.41 16.06 -7.40
CA ASP A 64 0.49 16.29 -8.52
C ASP A 64 1.97 16.43 -8.10
N LEU A 65 2.26 16.55 -6.81
CA LEU A 65 3.62 16.70 -6.28
C LEU A 65 4.12 15.42 -5.59
N PRO A 66 5.45 15.27 -5.43
CA PRO A 66 6.03 14.19 -4.62
C PRO A 66 5.49 14.17 -3.19
N MET A 67 5.28 12.96 -2.68
CA MET A 67 5.02 12.72 -1.27
C MET A 67 6.26 13.07 -0.43
N THR A 68 6.07 13.30 0.86
CA THR A 68 7.16 13.60 1.79
C THR A 68 7.14 12.67 2.99
N ALA A 69 8.24 12.64 3.73
CA ALA A 69 8.21 12.23 5.13
C ALA A 69 8.09 13.51 5.96
N HIS A 70 6.91 13.75 6.52
CA HIS A 70 6.62 14.92 7.34
C HIS A 70 6.63 14.53 8.82
N ASN A 71 6.89 15.45 9.75
CA ASN A 71 6.78 15.11 11.16
C ASN A 71 5.34 14.66 11.49
N CYS A 72 5.19 13.55 12.23
CA CYS A 72 3.86 12.96 12.44
C CYS A 72 2.92 13.91 13.17
N LYS A 73 1.67 14.04 12.69
CA LYS A 73 0.67 14.91 13.30
C LYS A 73 0.13 14.33 14.62
N PRO A 74 -0.32 15.19 15.56
CA PRO A 74 -0.94 14.74 16.80
C PRO A 74 -2.34 14.15 16.53
N GLY A 75 -2.41 12.85 16.30
CA GLY A 75 -3.62 12.13 15.88
C GLY A 75 -3.44 11.55 14.47
N LEU A 76 -4.54 11.24 13.78
CA LEU A 76 -4.49 10.74 12.40
C LEU A 76 -5.21 11.70 11.46
N TYR A 77 -4.42 12.51 10.75
CA TYR A 77 -4.93 13.46 9.77
C TYR A 77 -5.05 12.80 8.40
N ALA A 78 -5.95 13.31 7.55
CA ALA A 78 -6.34 12.69 6.29
C ALA A 78 -5.17 12.38 5.33
N ASP A 79 -4.15 13.22 5.35
CA ASP A 79 -2.94 13.20 4.51
C ASP A 79 -1.80 12.35 5.05
N GLU A 80 -1.89 11.91 6.31
CA GLU A 80 -1.01 10.90 6.92
C GLU A 80 -1.76 9.58 7.22
N ALA A 81 -3.07 9.53 6.93
CA ALA A 81 -3.92 8.37 7.16
C ALA A 81 -3.70 7.29 6.09
N VAL A 82 -2.87 6.30 6.42
CA VAL A 82 -2.57 5.17 5.55
C VAL A 82 -3.39 3.95 5.95
N ARG A 83 -3.95 3.26 4.96
CA ARG A 83 -4.48 1.89 5.08
C ARG A 83 -3.56 0.96 4.31
N LEU A 84 -3.09 -0.09 4.98
CA LEU A 84 -2.36 -1.17 4.33
C LEU A 84 -3.37 -2.10 3.64
N ALA A 85 -3.49 -1.98 2.33
CA ALA A 85 -4.40 -2.82 1.56
C ALA A 85 -3.87 -4.27 1.51
N PRO A 86 -4.75 -5.29 1.51
CA PRO A 86 -4.33 -6.71 1.46
C PRO A 86 -3.44 -7.06 0.27
N ASP A 87 -3.52 -6.28 -0.81
CA ASP A 87 -2.76 -6.49 -2.04
C ASP A 87 -1.43 -5.72 -2.08
N GLY A 88 -1.04 -5.12 -0.95
CA GLY A 88 0.23 -4.44 -0.72
C GLY A 88 0.23 -2.94 -1.01
N ARG A 89 -0.92 -2.34 -1.35
CA ARG A 89 -0.98 -0.89 -1.57
C ARG A 89 -0.98 -0.09 -0.27
N LEU A 90 -0.31 1.05 -0.28
CA LEU A 90 -0.40 2.08 0.74
C LEU A 90 -1.49 3.07 0.32
N PHE A 91 -2.71 2.89 0.86
CA PHE A 91 -3.90 3.61 0.44
C PHE A 91 -4.23 4.77 1.38
N PHE A 92 -4.58 5.93 0.84
CA PHE A 92 -5.00 7.13 1.56
C PHE A 92 -6.52 7.30 1.43
N PRO A 93 -7.32 6.90 2.45
CA PRO A 93 -8.76 6.74 2.29
C PRO A 93 -9.51 8.04 2.04
N ALA A 94 -9.08 9.15 2.65
CA ALA A 94 -9.75 10.44 2.48
C ALA A 94 -9.68 10.95 1.04
N TYR A 95 -8.59 10.65 0.33
CA TYR A 95 -8.33 11.14 -1.02
C TYR A 95 -8.54 10.09 -2.12
N GLN A 96 -8.75 8.82 -1.74
CA GLN A 96 -8.88 7.70 -2.68
C GLN A 96 -7.63 7.54 -3.57
N LEU A 97 -6.44 7.76 -2.98
CA LEU A 97 -5.15 7.70 -3.66
C LEU A 97 -4.27 6.59 -3.08
N CYS A 98 -3.34 6.11 -3.88
CA CYS A 98 -2.30 5.17 -3.48
C CYS A 98 -0.93 5.83 -3.62
N ALA A 99 -0.05 5.57 -2.65
CA ALA A 99 1.36 5.92 -2.78
C ALA A 99 1.95 5.14 -3.97
N THR A 100 2.50 5.85 -4.95
CA THR A 100 2.99 5.26 -6.20
C THR A 100 4.42 5.68 -6.41
N VAL A 101 5.35 4.74 -6.54
CA VAL A 101 6.71 5.09 -6.97
C VAL A 101 6.61 5.63 -8.39
N ALA A 102 7.12 6.83 -8.66
CA ALA A 102 7.18 7.31 -10.03
C ALA A 102 8.00 6.32 -10.88
N GLY A 103 7.71 6.20 -12.17
CA GLY A 103 8.33 5.16 -12.96
C GLY A 103 7.78 5.06 -14.36
N LEU A 104 8.43 4.23 -15.16
CA LEU A 104 8.09 4.01 -16.57
C LEU A 104 7.93 2.51 -16.80
N ASN A 105 6.84 2.12 -17.47
CA ASN A 105 6.55 0.74 -17.83
C ASN A 105 6.63 -0.22 -16.62
N GLY A 106 6.01 0.17 -15.50
CA GLY A 106 5.96 -0.63 -14.28
C GLY A 106 7.28 -0.77 -13.52
N ARG A 107 8.30 0.04 -13.85
CA ARG A 107 9.64 -0.02 -13.24
C ARG A 107 10.07 1.35 -12.72
N ALA A 108 10.86 1.34 -11.66
CA ALA A 108 11.46 2.52 -11.06
C ALA A 108 12.99 2.35 -10.91
N LEU A 109 13.69 3.47 -10.76
CA LEU A 109 15.11 3.49 -10.42
C LEU A 109 15.29 3.93 -8.96
N ALA A 110 16.45 3.63 -8.37
CA ALA A 110 16.82 4.21 -7.10
C ALA A 110 16.84 5.75 -7.18
N GLY A 111 16.41 6.43 -6.12
CA GLY A 111 16.20 7.88 -6.06
C GLY A 111 14.85 8.35 -6.60
N THR A 112 14.00 7.46 -7.11
CA THR A 112 12.72 7.86 -7.70
C THR A 112 11.70 8.18 -6.60
N PRO A 113 11.02 9.35 -6.63
CA PRO A 113 10.09 9.75 -5.58
C PRO A 113 8.79 8.95 -5.61
N LEU A 114 8.05 9.02 -4.52
CA LEU A 114 6.65 8.61 -4.51
C LEU A 114 5.76 9.79 -4.90
N VAL A 115 4.71 9.51 -5.66
CA VAL A 115 3.66 10.46 -6.06
C VAL A 115 2.29 9.85 -5.76
N PRO A 116 1.31 10.63 -5.27
CA PRO A 116 -0.05 10.14 -5.07
C PRO A 116 -0.76 9.92 -6.42
N ARG A 117 -1.20 8.70 -6.72
CA ARG A 117 -2.01 8.40 -7.94
C ARG A 117 -3.26 7.63 -7.59
N ARG A 118 -4.19 7.56 -8.53
CA ARG A 118 -5.34 6.63 -8.38
C ARG A 118 -4.80 5.20 -8.27
N CYS A 119 -5.41 4.42 -7.41
CA CYS A 119 -5.02 3.03 -7.23
C CYS A 119 -5.26 2.24 -8.52
N GLY A 120 -4.24 1.51 -9.00
CA GLY A 120 -4.30 0.74 -10.25
C GLY A 120 -4.43 1.58 -11.52
N GLU A 121 -4.08 2.88 -11.47
CA GLU A 121 -4.14 3.74 -12.65
C GLU A 121 -3.33 3.17 -13.82
N LYS A 122 -3.94 3.16 -15.00
CA LYS A 122 -3.29 2.88 -16.27
C LYS A 122 -3.52 4.05 -17.20
N SER A 123 -2.45 4.74 -17.56
CA SER A 123 -2.46 5.86 -18.51
C SER A 123 -1.16 5.84 -19.32
N PRO A 124 -1.07 6.59 -20.44
CA PRO A 124 0.19 6.65 -21.19
C PRO A 124 1.35 7.00 -20.27
N PHE A 125 2.42 6.21 -20.34
CA PHE A 125 3.62 6.33 -19.51
C PHE A 125 3.45 6.04 -18.00
N LEU A 126 2.29 5.57 -17.56
CA LEU A 126 2.04 5.16 -16.17
C LEU A 126 1.29 3.82 -16.10
N ASP A 127 1.98 2.81 -15.60
CA ASP A 127 1.38 1.57 -15.10
C ASP A 127 1.54 1.55 -13.58
N ALA A 128 0.57 2.14 -12.88
CA ALA A 128 0.67 2.36 -11.45
C ALA A 128 0.53 1.07 -10.64
N ASP A 129 -0.09 0.02 -11.19
CA ASP A 129 -0.34 -1.21 -10.43
C ASP A 129 0.94 -1.86 -9.93
N ALA A 130 1.93 -2.01 -10.82
CA ALA A 130 3.24 -2.55 -10.46
C ALA A 130 4.02 -1.61 -9.51
N LEU A 131 3.76 -0.29 -9.60
CA LEU A 131 4.45 0.77 -8.87
C LEU A 131 3.81 1.11 -7.50
N GLN A 132 2.71 0.44 -7.14
CA GLN A 132 1.96 0.65 -5.90
C GLN A 132 1.99 -0.55 -4.96
N ARG A 133 2.61 -1.67 -5.35
CA ARG A 133 2.62 -2.89 -4.54
C ARG A 133 3.86 -2.95 -3.67
N PHE A 134 3.68 -2.82 -2.37
CA PHE A 134 4.74 -2.90 -1.39
C PHE A 134 4.70 -4.21 -0.60
N VAL A 135 5.84 -4.60 -0.07
CA VAL A 135 6.04 -5.70 0.87
C VAL A 135 6.65 -5.14 2.14
N HIS A 136 6.00 -5.39 3.27
CA HIS A 136 6.53 -5.05 4.59
C HIS A 136 7.35 -6.23 5.10
N HIS A 137 8.64 -6.01 5.29
CA HIS A 137 9.55 -7.00 5.84
C HIS A 137 9.56 -6.93 7.38
N PRO A 138 9.85 -8.05 8.07
CA PRO A 138 9.91 -8.07 9.54
C PRO A 138 10.94 -7.12 10.15
N ASP A 139 11.96 -6.71 9.38
CA ASP A 139 12.99 -5.77 9.80
C ASP A 139 12.60 -4.29 9.60
N GLY A 140 11.34 -4.03 9.23
CA GLY A 140 10.79 -2.70 9.01
C GLY A 140 11.01 -2.17 7.59
N ARG A 141 11.73 -2.86 6.70
CA ARG A 141 11.82 -2.41 5.31
C ARG A 141 10.46 -2.47 4.62
N VAL A 142 10.15 -1.45 3.83
CA VAL A 142 8.98 -1.41 2.94
C VAL A 142 9.48 -1.40 1.51
N GLU A 143 9.44 -2.55 0.86
CA GLU A 143 10.02 -2.76 -0.47
C GLU A 143 8.94 -2.63 -1.55
N LEU A 144 9.23 -1.92 -2.64
CA LEU A 144 8.46 -2.05 -3.87
C LEU A 144 8.63 -3.49 -4.39
N ARG A 145 7.54 -4.26 -4.39
CA ARG A 145 7.53 -5.73 -4.47
C ARG A 145 8.47 -6.28 -5.56
N GLY A 146 9.50 -7.01 -5.14
CA GLY A 146 10.39 -7.76 -6.02
C GLY A 146 11.39 -6.89 -6.79
N SER A 147 11.49 -5.60 -6.47
CA SER A 147 12.41 -4.67 -7.14
C SER A 147 13.76 -4.52 -6.40
N GLY A 148 13.83 -4.90 -5.13
CA GLY A 148 14.97 -4.57 -4.26
C GLY A 148 15.10 -3.07 -3.96
N LEU A 149 14.04 -2.28 -4.19
CA LEU A 149 13.95 -0.86 -3.86
C LEU A 149 13.07 -0.65 -2.63
N CYS A 150 13.61 0.00 -1.60
CA CYS A 150 12.96 0.25 -0.32
C CYS A 150 12.60 1.72 -0.15
N LEU A 151 11.41 1.97 0.40
CA LEU A 151 10.96 3.29 0.83
C LEU A 151 11.97 3.89 1.79
N THR A 152 12.46 5.09 1.47
CA THR A 152 13.57 5.73 2.17
C THR A 152 13.32 7.23 2.27
N ALA A 153 13.43 7.78 3.48
CA ALA A 153 13.42 9.21 3.74
C ALA A 153 14.76 9.85 3.36
N GLY A 154 14.75 11.13 3.01
CA GLY A 154 15.95 11.92 2.74
C GLY A 154 16.81 12.13 3.98
N ALA A 155 18.12 12.26 3.78
CA ALA A 155 19.09 12.50 4.86
C ALA A 155 18.96 13.90 5.49
N GLU A 156 18.45 14.87 4.74
CA GLU A 156 18.26 16.26 5.17
C GLU A 156 16.79 16.50 5.53
N SER A 157 16.58 17.33 6.56
CA SER A 157 15.27 17.89 6.92
C SER A 157 15.29 19.40 6.73
N ASP A 158 14.13 19.98 6.40
CA ASP A 158 13.93 21.43 6.39
C ASP A 158 12.55 21.77 6.99
N ARG A 159 12.31 23.05 7.27
CA ARG A 159 10.99 23.55 7.70
C ARG A 159 10.00 23.61 6.55
N THR A 160 8.72 23.55 6.89
CA THR A 160 7.65 23.99 5.99
C THR A 160 7.37 25.49 6.18
N PHE A 161 6.18 25.96 5.78
CA PHE A 161 5.74 27.33 6.10
C PHE A 161 5.49 27.51 7.62
N GLU A 162 5.15 26.44 8.33
CA GLU A 162 5.02 26.41 9.78
C GLU A 162 6.42 26.13 10.39
N PRO A 163 7.01 27.06 11.17
CA PRO A 163 8.40 26.95 11.63
C PRO A 163 8.75 25.69 12.43
N THR A 164 7.76 25.09 13.10
CA THR A 164 7.94 23.89 13.91
C THR A 164 7.84 22.58 13.12
N HIS A 165 7.24 22.63 11.93
CA HIS A 165 7.04 21.47 11.08
C HIS A 165 8.28 21.17 10.27
N ARG A 166 8.62 19.88 10.16
CA ARG A 166 9.78 19.39 9.40
C ARG A 166 9.35 18.40 8.35
N TRP A 167 10.03 18.44 7.22
CA TRP A 167 9.85 17.49 6.13
C TRP A 167 11.19 17.00 5.60
N ARG A 168 11.17 15.81 5.01
CA ARG A 168 12.27 15.17 4.29
C ARG A 168 11.75 14.70 2.94
N THR A 169 12.63 14.60 1.96
CA THR A 169 12.29 13.95 0.69
C THR A 169 11.90 12.49 0.94
N LEU A 170 11.10 11.91 0.05
CA LEU A 170 10.69 10.52 0.13
C LEU A 170 10.80 9.86 -1.23
N ALA A 171 11.64 8.83 -1.29
CA ALA A 171 11.94 8.11 -2.51
C ALA A 171 12.17 6.63 -2.22
N VAL A 172 12.45 5.86 -3.27
CA VAL A 172 12.94 4.49 -3.11
C VAL A 172 14.45 4.41 -3.33
N GLN A 173 15.15 3.61 -2.55
CA GLN A 173 16.59 3.35 -2.68
C GLN A 173 16.86 1.85 -2.73
N ARG A 174 18.03 1.43 -3.24
CA ARG A 174 18.41 0.02 -3.17
C ARG A 174 18.43 -0.44 -1.71
N CYS A 175 17.66 -1.47 -1.37
CA CYS A 175 17.46 -1.90 0.02
C CYS A 175 18.77 -2.28 0.74
N HIS A 176 19.83 -2.67 0.03
CA HIS A 176 21.13 -3.01 0.60
C HIS A 176 22.07 -1.81 0.78
N HIS A 177 21.74 -0.66 0.19
CA HIS A 177 22.49 0.60 0.35
C HIS A 177 21.73 1.63 1.20
N ALA A 178 20.44 1.44 1.43
CA ALA A 178 19.63 2.36 2.22
C ALA A 178 20.05 2.32 3.70
N ASP A 179 20.30 3.49 4.29
CA ASP A 179 20.57 3.62 5.72
C ASP A 179 19.34 3.12 6.51
N PRO A 180 19.50 2.11 7.39
CA PRO A 180 18.41 1.60 8.21
C PRO A 180 17.63 2.66 9.01
N LYS A 181 18.28 3.76 9.40
CA LYS A 181 17.62 4.88 10.09
C LYS A 181 16.64 5.62 9.20
N LEU A 182 16.87 5.63 7.89
CA LEU A 182 16.06 6.33 6.91
C LEU A 182 15.08 5.42 6.16
N SER A 183 15.21 4.09 6.30
CA SER A 183 14.51 3.13 5.43
C SER A 183 13.74 2.03 6.17
N ARG A 184 13.54 2.16 7.49
CA ARG A 184 12.77 1.22 8.29
C ARG A 184 11.55 1.89 8.87
N TRP A 185 10.39 1.31 8.60
CA TRP A 185 9.08 1.86 8.88
C TRP A 185 8.24 0.87 9.69
N GLU A 186 7.36 1.41 10.50
CA GLU A 186 6.35 0.69 11.26
C GLU A 186 4.97 1.26 10.96
N PHE A 187 3.95 0.41 11.04
CA PHE A 187 2.56 0.85 10.92
C PHE A 187 1.94 0.98 12.31
N VAL A 188 1.56 2.19 12.69
CA VAL A 188 1.04 2.51 14.01
C VAL A 188 -0.36 3.06 13.87
N VAL A 189 -1.35 2.40 14.46
CA VAL A 189 -2.69 2.97 14.60
C VAL A 189 -2.66 3.87 15.84
N PRO A 190 -2.82 5.20 15.71
CA PRO A 190 -2.86 6.07 16.87
C PRO A 190 -4.02 5.66 17.76
N LYS A 191 -3.81 5.66 19.08
CA LYS A 191 -4.95 5.53 20.00
C LYS A 191 -5.91 6.66 19.66
N ALA A 192 -7.19 6.33 19.45
CA ALA A 192 -8.20 7.34 19.22
C ALA A 192 -8.04 8.42 20.29
N SER A 193 -7.81 9.66 19.87
CA SER A 193 -7.84 10.79 20.77
C SER A 193 -9.22 10.76 21.40
N MET A 194 -9.32 10.40 22.68
CA MET A 194 -10.51 10.72 23.47
C MET A 194 -10.57 12.24 23.50
N ARG A 195 -11.31 12.83 22.56
CA ARG A 195 -11.78 14.20 22.63
C ARG A 195 -13.29 14.13 22.76
#